data_AF-A0A8J5MH26-F1
#
_entry.id   AF-A0A8J5MH26-F1
#
_cell.length_a   1.000
_cell.length_b   1.000
_cell.length_c   1.000
_cell.angle_alpha   90.00
_cell.angle_beta   90.00
_cell.angle_gamma   90.00
#
_symmetry.space_group_name_H-M   'P 1'
#
loop_
_entity.id
_entity.type
_entity.pdbx_description
1 polymer ?
#
loop_
_entity_poly.entity_id
_entity_poly.type
_entity_poly.pdbx_seq_one_letter_code
_entity_poly.pdbx_strand_id
1 'polypeptide(L)'
;MPNATGWTEGEDMWLCTAYTNICEDRATGTDQDSSLLWQFIHCHITTAGAMPRKAGALQSRWYSLIRPDVSLFDSLYGLVSKCQSFTFYVTNI
;
A
#
# COMPACT_ATOMS: atom_id res chain seq x y z
N MET A 1 -0.12 -24.99 -20.14
CA MET A 1 -0.73 -23.88 -19.37
C MET A 1 0.09 -22.64 -19.68
N PRO A 2 -0.48 -21.55 -20.24
CA PRO A 2 0.30 -20.34 -20.40
C PRO A 2 0.61 -19.80 -18.99
N ASN A 3 1.90 -19.61 -18.70
CA ASN A 3 2.34 -19.08 -17.42
C ASN A 3 1.65 -17.72 -17.21
N ALA A 4 1.02 -17.54 -16.05
CA ALA A 4 0.41 -16.27 -15.71
C ALA A 4 1.46 -15.17 -15.88
N THR A 5 1.15 -14.15 -16.68
CA THR A 5 2.03 -13.02 -16.90
C THR A 5 2.42 -12.44 -15.55
N GLY A 6 3.73 -12.32 -15.29
CA GLY A 6 4.26 -11.77 -14.05
C GLY A 6 3.77 -10.34 -13.82
N TRP A 7 3.82 -9.89 -12.57
CA TRP A 7 3.55 -8.49 -12.23
C TRP A 7 4.67 -7.61 -12.78
N THR A 8 4.31 -6.50 -13.39
CA THR A 8 5.26 -5.49 -13.85
C THR A 8 5.31 -4.30 -12.88
N GLU A 9 6.42 -3.56 -12.87
CA GLU A 9 6.56 -2.36 -12.05
C GLU A 9 5.50 -1.29 -12.39
N GLY A 10 5.09 -1.20 -13.66
CA GLY A 10 4.01 -0.31 -14.08
C GLY A 10 2.66 -0.70 -13.47
N GLU A 11 2.38 -2.01 -13.39
CA GLU A 11 1.19 -2.54 -12.72
C GLU A 11 1.21 -2.22 -11.21
N ASP A 12 2.38 -2.32 -10.56
CA ASP A 12 2.54 -1.98 -9.14
C ASP A 12 2.34 -0.48 -8.88
N MET A 13 2.88 0.39 -9.75
CA MET A 13 2.73 1.84 -9.64
C MET A 13 1.27 2.29 -9.80
N TRP A 14 0.55 1.68 -10.75
CA TRP A 14 -0.89 1.89 -10.92
C TRP A 14 -1.68 1.43 -9.71
N LEU A 15 -1.32 0.29 -9.12
CA LEU A 15 -1.95 -0.23 -7.90
C LEU A 15 -1.76 0.74 -6.71
N CYS A 16 -0.54 1.23 -6.50
CA CYS A 16 -0.24 2.23 -5.47
C CYS A 16 -1.03 3.53 -5.68
N THR A 17 -1.04 4.04 -6.91
CA THR A 17 -1.75 5.28 -7.24
C THR A 17 -3.25 5.15 -7.01
N ALA A 18 -3.85 4.03 -7.45
CA ALA A 18 -5.28 3.77 -7.26
C ALA A 18 -5.64 3.62 -5.78
N TYR A 19 -4.81 2.92 -4.99
CA TYR A 19 -5.01 2.76 -3.56
C TYR A 19 -4.96 4.12 -2.83
N THR A 20 -3.93 4.93 -3.08
CA THR A 20 -3.78 6.26 -2.46
C THR A 20 -4.97 7.15 -2.81
N ASN A 21 -5.36 7.23 -4.09
CA ASN A 21 -6.49 8.05 -4.52
C ASN A 21 -7.81 7.67 -3.82
N ILE A 22 -8.04 6.37 -3.60
CA ILE A 22 -9.26 5.88 -2.94
C ILE A 22 -9.22 6.07 -1.43
N CYS A 23 -8.04 5.91 -0.81
CA CYS A 23 -7.85 6.16 0.62
C CYS A 23 -7.88 7.65 0.99
N GLU A 24 -7.43 8.52 0.09
CA GLU A 24 -7.50 9.98 0.27
C GLU A 24 -8.90 10.54 -0.02
N ASP A 25 -9.72 9.82 -0.79
CA ASP A 25 -11.12 10.20 -1.02
C ASP A 25 -11.93 10.09 0.28
N ARG A 26 -12.23 11.27 0.84
CA ARG A 26 -12.94 11.47 2.10
C ARG A 26 -14.37 10.90 2.09
N ALA A 27 -14.94 10.59 0.92
CA ALA A 27 -16.24 9.92 0.79
C ALA A 27 -16.21 8.43 1.19
N THR A 28 -15.03 7.81 1.16
CA THR A 28 -14.79 6.39 1.41
C THR A 28 -14.35 6.12 2.87
N GLY A 29 -14.24 7.17 3.68
CA GLY A 29 -13.41 7.20 4.88
C GLY A 29 -13.99 6.63 6.18
N THR A 30 -15.23 6.13 6.22
CA THR A 30 -15.85 5.87 7.54
C THR A 30 -16.22 4.41 7.83
N ASP A 31 -16.38 3.52 6.85
CA ASP A 31 -16.87 2.15 7.18
C ASP A 31 -16.70 1.10 6.06
N GLN A 32 -15.53 1.04 5.43
CA GLN A 32 -15.32 0.02 4.39
C GLN A 32 -14.83 -1.29 4.99
N ASP A 33 -15.73 -2.28 5.02
CA ASP A 33 -15.37 -3.69 4.96
C ASP A 33 -14.26 -3.85 3.93
N SER A 34 -13.14 -4.46 4.35
CA SER A 34 -11.94 -4.62 3.52
C SER A 34 -12.22 -5.19 2.12
N SER A 35 -13.31 -5.96 1.97
CA SER A 35 -13.77 -6.51 0.69
C SER A 35 -14.29 -5.45 -0.30
N LEU A 36 -14.93 -4.38 0.18
CA LEU A 36 -15.46 -3.31 -0.66
C LEU A 36 -14.35 -2.42 -1.22
N LEU A 37 -13.31 -2.14 -0.42
CA LEU A 37 -12.15 -1.36 -0.83
C LEU A 37 -11.50 -1.93 -2.11
N TRP A 38 -11.24 -3.23 -2.13
CA TRP A 38 -10.63 -3.89 -3.28
C TRP A 38 -11.53 -3.92 -4.51
N GLN A 39 -12.86 -3.91 -4.32
CA GLN A 39 -13.81 -3.78 -5.42
C GLN A 39 -13.78 -2.37 -6.02
N PHE A 40 -13.67 -1.33 -5.20
CA PHE A 40 -13.50 0.05 -5.68
C PHE A 40 -12.19 0.24 -6.44
N ILE A 41 -11.08 -0.28 -5.90
CA ILE A 41 -9.77 -0.24 -6.57
C ILE A 41 -9.85 -0.96 -7.92
N HIS A 42 -10.46 -2.15 -7.95
CA HIS A 42 -10.67 -2.89 -9.19
C HIS A 42 -11.52 -2.10 -10.20
N CYS A 43 -12.63 -1.51 -9.75
CA CYS A 43 -13.51 -0.68 -10.58
C CYS A 43 -12.75 0.52 -11.17
N HIS A 44 -11.95 1.21 -10.37
CA HIS A 44 -11.15 2.35 -10.82
C HIS A 44 -10.13 1.95 -11.90
N ILE A 45 -9.38 0.87 -11.65
CA ILE A 45 -8.36 0.36 -12.59
C ILE A 45 -8.98 -0.15 -13.90
N THR A 46 -10.13 -0.83 -13.82
CA THR A 46 -10.85 -1.32 -15.02
C THR A 46 -11.48 -0.17 -15.80
N THR A 47 -12.05 0.83 -15.13
CA THR A 47 -12.58 2.03 -15.80
C THR A 47 -11.48 2.83 -16.52
N ALA A 48 -10.29 2.88 -15.93
CA ALA A 48 -9.11 3.49 -16.56
C ALA A 48 -8.53 2.64 -17.71
N GLY A 49 -9.02 1.42 -17.92
CA GLY A 49 -8.46 0.48 -18.91
C GLY A 49 -7.02 0.05 -18.60
N ALA A 50 -6.54 0.28 -17.39
CA ALA A 50 -5.12 0.19 -17.05
C ALA A 50 -4.64 -1.25 -16.83
N MET A 51 -5.50 -2.12 -16.28
CA MET A 51 -5.06 -3.47 -15.92
C MET A 51 -6.22 -4.49 -15.83
N PRO A 52 -6.15 -5.64 -16.54
CA PRO A 52 -7.20 -6.66 -16.52
C PRO A 52 -7.00 -7.70 -15.39
N ARG A 53 -6.71 -7.25 -14.16
CA ARG A 53 -6.46 -8.15 -13.00
C ARG A 53 -7.64 -8.12 -12.04
N LYS A 54 -8.03 -9.28 -11.51
CA LYS A 54 -9.14 -9.40 -10.55
C LYS A 54 -8.80 -8.78 -9.18
N ALA A 55 -9.80 -8.28 -8.48
CA ALA A 55 -9.66 -7.65 -7.16
C ALA A 55 -8.82 -8.46 -6.14
N GLY A 56 -9.05 -9.78 -6.03
CA GLY A 56 -8.28 -10.63 -5.11
C GLY A 56 -6.78 -10.76 -5.47
N ALA A 57 -6.43 -10.62 -6.75
CA ALA A 57 -5.03 -10.59 -7.18
C ALA A 57 -4.37 -9.25 -6.79
N LEU A 58 -5.11 -8.14 -6.91
CA LEU A 58 -4.66 -6.81 -6.44
C LEU A 58 -4.38 -6.83 -4.94
N GLN A 59 -5.32 -7.36 -4.16
CA GLN A 59 -5.20 -7.48 -2.70
C GLN A 59 -3.97 -8.32 -2.31
N SER A 60 -3.79 -9.48 -2.92
CA SER A 60 -2.66 -10.38 -2.63
C SER A 60 -1.33 -9.72 -2.99
N ARG A 61 -1.27 -9.02 -4.13
CA ARG A 61 -0.09 -8.27 -4.56
C ARG A 61 0.22 -7.12 -3.62
N TRP A 62 -0.80 -6.36 -3.22
CA TRP A 62 -0.66 -5.26 -2.27
C TRP A 62 -0.06 -5.70 -0.95
N TYR A 63 -0.59 -6.75 -0.31
CA TYR A 63 -0.02 -7.24 0.94
C TYR A 63 1.42 -7.74 0.76
N SER A 64 1.78 -8.30 -0.40
CA SER A 64 3.15 -8.70 -0.67
C SER A 64 4.11 -7.51 -0.89
N LEU A 65 3.61 -6.40 -1.44
CA LEU A 65 4.36 -5.18 -1.75
C LEU A 65 4.57 -4.31 -0.50
N ILE A 66 3.52 -4.18 0.32
CA ILE A 66 3.46 -3.28 1.49
C ILE A 66 4.17 -3.87 2.71
N ARG A 67 4.07 -5.19 2.93
CA ARG A 67 4.65 -5.83 4.12
C ARG A 67 6.16 -5.60 4.28
N PRO A 68 6.99 -5.71 3.22
CA PRO A 68 8.40 -5.34 3.31
C PRO A 68 8.59 -3.86 3.69
N ASP A 69 7.92 -2.94 3.01
CA ASP A 69 8.17 -1.50 3.14
C ASP A 69 7.65 -0.93 4.46
N VAL A 70 6.50 -1.39 4.95
CA VAL A 70 5.98 -0.98 6.27
C VAL A 70 6.86 -1.50 7.39
N SER A 71 7.37 -2.74 7.27
CA SER A 71 8.30 -3.28 8.27
C SER A 71 9.64 -2.52 8.31
N LEU A 72 10.12 -2.08 7.14
CA LEU A 72 11.30 -1.24 7.02
C LEU A 72 11.05 0.15 7.62
N PHE A 73 9.92 0.77 7.29
CA PHE A 73 9.54 2.08 7.81
C PHE A 73 9.38 2.07 9.33
N ASP A 74 8.68 1.09 9.89
CA ASP A 74 8.50 0.94 11.34
C ASP A 74 9.84 0.72 12.06
N SER A 75 10.73 -0.08 11.45
CA SER A 75 12.09 -0.30 11.97
C SER A 75 12.92 1.00 11.97
N LEU A 76 12.87 1.78 10.87
CA LEU A 76 13.56 3.06 10.75
C LEU A 76 12.99 4.10 11.71
N TYR A 77 11.67 4.17 11.85
CA TYR A 77 10.99 5.05 12.79
C TYR A 77 11.41 4.72 14.23
N GLY A 78 11.38 3.44 14.61
CA GLY A 78 11.86 2.98 15.92
C GLY A 78 13.33 3.30 16.20
N LEU A 79 14.19 3.27 15.18
CA LEU A 79 15.59 3.68 15.29
C LEU A 79 15.72 5.19 15.55
N VAL A 80 15.00 6.02 14.77
CA VAL A 80 15.01 7.48 14.91
C VAL A 80 14.47 7.91 16.27
N SER A 81 13.37 7.31 16.74
CA SER A 81 12.83 7.59 18.08
C SER A 81 13.83 7.26 19.18
N LYS A 82 14.55 6.14 19.07
CA LYS A 82 15.61 5.77 20.03
C LYS A 82 16.79 6.74 20.01
N CYS A 83 17.23 7.16 18.82
CA CYS A 83 18.30 8.16 18.69
C CYS A 83 17.89 9.52 19.27
N GLN A 84 16.65 9.97 19.06
CA GLN A 84 16.15 11.21 19.66
C GLN A 84 16.12 11.14 21.19
N SER A 85 15.70 10.01 21.77
CA SER A 85 15.77 9.80 23.23
C SER A 85 17.21 9.78 23.77
N PHE A 86 18.16 9.22 23.01
CA PHE A 86 19.57 9.20 23.40
C PHE A 86 20.19 10.60 23.35
N THR A 87 19.92 11.37 22.30
CA THR A 87 20.40 12.76 22.20
C THR A 87 19.86 13.62 23.35
N PHE A 88 18.58 13.48 23.74
CA PHE A 88 18.00 14.23 24.87
C PHE A 88 18.66 13.90 26.21
N TYR A 89 19.13 12.67 26.40
CA TYR A 89 19.82 12.21 27.60
C TYR A 89 21.27 12.74 27.69
N VAL A 90 21.95 12.87 26.55
CA VAL A 90 23.36 13.34 26.50
C VAL A 90 23.47 14.86 26.66
N THR A 91 22.46 15.65 26.27
CA THR A 91 22.47 17.12 26.46
C THR A 91 22.00 17.58 27.84
N ASN A 92 21.51 16.69 28.70
CA ASN A 92 21.01 16.99 30.06
C ASN A 92 21.91 16.43 31.18
N ILE A 93 23.14 16.02 30.86
CA ILE A 93 24.22 15.69 31.82
C ILE A 93 25.30 16.76 31.71
#